data_AF-A0A2P5XN23-F1
#
_entry.id   AF-A0A2P5XN23-F1
#
_cell.length_a   1.000
_cell.length_b   1.000
_cell.length_c   1.000
_cell.angle_alpha   90.00
_cell.angle_beta   90.00
_cell.angle_gamma   90.00
#
_symmetry.space_group_name_H-M   'P 1'
#
loop_
_entity.id
_entity.type
_entity.pdbx_description
1 polymer ?
#
loop_
_entity_poly.entity_id
_entity_poly.type
_entity_poly.pdbx_seq_one_letter_code
_entity_poly.pdbx_strand_id
1 'polypeptide(L)'
;MGLGEIRVKRIQGNHFLIEIPDDELFEILKQREWSYLKEFFIHIASWTEKLVFTERVAWIELSGVPMHCWNYEIFKRIAGKWGTLVSMGENWSSANNYEKVEMLVSISQVQKLDETVLLEVGEVRFSVSIREKGWSEVHKIKDSLSKRGKIQGWLWKVYQNRNQ
;
A
#
# COMPACT_ATOMS: atom_id res chain seq x y z
N MET A 1 -23.39 27.20 -6.58
CA MET A 1 -23.59 25.82 -6.10
C MET A 1 -22.22 25.21 -5.96
N GLY A 2 -21.71 25.10 -4.73
CA GLY A 2 -20.42 24.47 -4.48
C GLY A 2 -20.58 22.96 -4.60
N LEU A 3 -19.74 22.29 -5.38
CA LEU A 3 -19.64 20.84 -5.34
C LEU A 3 -19.26 20.47 -3.90
N GLY A 4 -20.13 19.73 -3.20
CA GLY A 4 -19.90 19.32 -1.82
C GLY A 4 -18.51 18.68 -1.64
N GLU A 5 -17.96 18.81 -0.43
CA GLU A 5 -16.62 18.31 -0.13
C GLU A 5 -16.64 16.78 0.02
N ILE A 6 -15.79 16.06 -0.72
CA ILE A 6 -15.52 14.63 -0.49
C ILE A 6 -14.18 14.50 0.21
N ARG A 7 -14.15 13.89 1.39
CA ARG A 7 -12.93 13.64 2.15
C ARG A 7 -12.50 12.19 1.97
N VAL A 8 -11.22 11.97 1.69
CA VAL A 8 -10.65 10.64 1.50
C VAL A 8 -9.52 10.44 2.51
N LYS A 9 -9.60 9.41 3.35
CA LYS A 9 -8.57 9.04 4.33
C LYS A 9 -8.10 7.63 4.07
N ARG A 10 -6.79 7.39 3.99
CA ARG A 10 -6.28 6.01 3.90
C ARG A 10 -6.43 5.33 5.27
N ILE A 11 -6.84 4.06 5.28
CA ILE A 11 -6.98 3.27 6.51
C ILE A 11 -5.78 2.31 6.63
N GLN A 12 -5.80 1.21 5.88
CA GLN A 12 -4.80 0.15 5.95
C GLN A 12 -4.63 -0.52 4.59
N GLY A 13 -3.38 -0.80 4.21
CA GLY A 13 -3.06 -1.40 2.93
C GLY A 13 -3.56 -0.53 1.76
N ASN A 14 -4.37 -1.11 0.88
CA ASN A 14 -5.00 -0.41 -0.25
C ASN A 14 -6.45 0.03 0.05
N HIS A 15 -6.78 0.21 1.34
CA HIS A 15 -8.10 0.62 1.78
C HIS A 15 -8.21 2.10 2.10
N PHE A 16 -9.33 2.68 1.68
CA PHE A 16 -9.65 4.09 1.90
C PHE A 16 -11.02 4.24 2.53
N LEU A 17 -11.12 5.26 3.38
CA LEU A 17 -12.33 5.81 3.93
C LEU A 17 -12.75 7.01 3.11
N ILE A 18 -14.01 7.02 2.68
CA ILE A 18 -14.64 8.21 2.11
C ILE A 18 -15.69 8.73 3.06
N GLU A 19 -15.58 10.02 3.38
CA GLU A 19 -16.57 10.78 4.13
C GLU A 19 -17.16 11.81 3.18
N ILE A 20 -18.49 11.83 3.07
CA ILE A 20 -19.24 12.81 2.29
C ILE A 20 -20.15 13.52 3.30
N PRO A 21 -19.75 14.70 3.84
CA PRO A 21 -20.53 15.41 4.85
C PRO A 21 -21.82 16.04 4.29
N ASP A 22 -21.89 16.21 2.98
CA ASP A 22 -23.02 16.81 2.28
C ASP A 22 -24.03 15.72 1.89
N ASP A 23 -25.20 15.75 2.54
CA ASP A 23 -26.28 14.77 2.33
C ASP A 23 -26.87 14.82 0.91
N GLU A 24 -26.92 16.01 0.29
CA GLU A 24 -27.44 16.18 -1.07
C GLU A 24 -26.47 15.54 -2.07
N LEU A 25 -25.17 15.83 -1.91
CA LEU A 25 -24.12 15.19 -2.71
C LEU A 25 -24.11 13.66 -2.50
N PHE A 26 -24.31 13.20 -1.27
CA PHE A 26 -24.35 11.78 -0.96
C PHE A 26 -25.49 11.07 -1.72
N GLU A 27 -26.71 11.61 -1.68
CA GLU A 27 -27.84 11.03 -2.38
C GLU A 27 -27.66 11.09 -3.91
N ILE A 28 -27.08 12.17 -4.45
CA ILE A 28 -26.74 12.26 -5.89
C ILE A 28 -25.76 11.15 -6.28
N LEU A 29 -24.67 10.97 -5.53
CA LEU A 29 -23.66 9.94 -5.81
C LEU A 29 -24.24 8.54 -5.69
N LYS A 30 -25.11 8.31 -4.71
CA LYS A 30 -25.79 7.04 -4.48
C LYS A 30 -26.78 6.69 -5.60
N GLN A 31 -27.60 7.65 -6.05
CA GLN A 31 -28.51 7.48 -7.19
C GLN A 31 -27.77 7.16 -8.48
N ARG A 32 -26.55 7.67 -8.64
CA ARG A 32 -25.66 7.39 -9.78
C ARG A 32 -24.78 6.16 -9.58
N GLU A 33 -25.15 5.30 -8.64
CA GLU A 33 -24.43 4.07 -8.28
C GLU A 33 -22.93 4.26 -8.06
N TRP A 34 -22.54 5.39 -7.47
CA TRP A 34 -21.15 5.75 -7.20
C TRP A 34 -20.26 5.81 -8.44
N SER A 35 -20.83 6.01 -9.63
CA SER A 35 -20.10 5.99 -10.91
C SER A 35 -18.84 6.85 -10.91
N TYR A 36 -18.93 8.07 -10.42
CA TYR A 36 -17.78 8.98 -10.25
C TYR A 36 -16.66 8.37 -9.39
N LEU A 37 -16.99 7.75 -8.26
CA LEU A 37 -16.00 7.11 -7.38
C LEU A 37 -15.43 5.83 -8.01
N LYS A 38 -16.22 5.10 -8.80
CA LYS A 38 -15.77 3.87 -9.50
C LYS A 38 -14.72 4.14 -10.58
N GLU A 39 -14.51 5.38 -11.00
CA GLU A 39 -13.38 5.76 -11.85
C GLU A 39 -12.04 5.61 -11.13
N PHE A 40 -12.05 5.77 -9.80
CA PHE A 40 -10.87 5.73 -8.95
C PHE A 40 -10.76 4.42 -8.16
N PHE A 41 -11.87 3.88 -7.65
CA PHE A 41 -11.89 2.72 -6.76
C PHE A 41 -12.48 1.47 -7.43
N ILE A 42 -11.86 0.32 -7.20
CA ILE A 42 -12.30 -0.96 -7.82
C ILE A 42 -13.53 -1.56 -7.15
N HIS A 43 -13.76 -1.24 -5.87
CA HIS A 43 -14.86 -1.78 -5.08
C HIS A 43 -15.33 -0.71 -4.12
N ILE A 44 -16.65 -0.57 -3.91
CA ILE A 44 -17.28 0.44 -3.04
C ILE A 44 -18.32 -0.25 -2.16
N ALA A 45 -18.11 -0.26 -0.84
CA ALA A 45 -19.05 -0.85 0.12
C ALA A 45 -19.17 -0.02 1.39
N SER A 46 -20.32 -0.13 2.09
CA SER A 46 -20.50 0.44 3.44
C SER A 46 -19.56 -0.24 4.44
N TRP A 47 -18.97 0.51 5.38
CA TRP A 47 -18.21 -0.09 6.48
C TRP A 47 -19.13 -0.95 7.34
N THR A 48 -18.53 -1.93 8.01
CA THR A 48 -19.18 -2.77 9.00
C THR A 48 -18.19 -3.01 10.13
N GLU A 49 -18.69 -3.26 11.34
CA GLU A 49 -17.85 -3.61 12.51
C GLU A 49 -17.07 -4.91 12.33
N LYS A 50 -17.47 -5.75 11.34
CA LYS A 50 -16.80 -7.02 11.01
C LYS A 50 -15.62 -6.84 10.05
N LEU A 51 -15.31 -5.60 9.64
CA LEU A 51 -14.24 -5.33 8.71
C LEU A 51 -12.88 -5.60 9.37
N VAL A 52 -12.16 -6.59 8.85
CA VAL A 52 -10.80 -6.93 9.27
C VAL A 52 -9.85 -6.74 8.10
N PHE A 53 -8.82 -5.93 8.28
CA PHE A 53 -7.77 -5.75 7.29
C PHE A 53 -6.68 -6.80 7.52
N THR A 54 -6.57 -7.76 6.62
CA THR A 54 -5.58 -8.85 6.71
C THR A 54 -4.25 -8.49 6.06
N GLU A 55 -4.19 -7.38 5.30
CA GLU A 55 -3.00 -6.96 4.59
C GLU A 55 -2.62 -5.52 4.92
N ARG A 56 -1.32 -5.24 4.93
CA ARG A 56 -0.78 -3.87 4.99
C ARG A 56 0.22 -3.64 3.87
N VAL A 57 0.47 -2.39 3.54
CA VAL A 57 1.51 -2.01 2.58
C VAL A 57 2.56 -1.21 3.34
N ALA A 58 3.80 -1.70 3.38
CA ALA A 58 4.87 -1.08 4.15
C ALA A 58 6.20 -1.07 3.37
N TRP A 59 7.03 -0.08 3.69
CA TRP A 59 8.42 -0.07 3.24
C TRP A 59 9.25 -0.99 4.13
N ILE A 60 10.03 -1.85 3.48
CA ILE A 60 10.99 -2.72 4.12
C ILE A 60 12.39 -2.37 3.61
N GLU A 61 13.36 -2.35 4.51
CA GLU A 61 14.78 -2.23 4.20
C GLU A 61 15.42 -3.62 4.25
N LEU A 62 16.13 -3.98 3.19
CA LEU A 62 16.97 -5.17 3.13
C LEU A 62 18.42 -4.74 3.21
N SER A 63 19.23 -5.50 3.95
CA SER A 63 20.68 -5.31 4.04
C SER A 63 21.41 -6.64 4.07
N GLY A 64 22.66 -6.66 3.59
CA GLY A 64 23.48 -7.87 3.51
C GLY A 64 23.23 -8.75 2.27
N VAL A 65 22.52 -8.24 1.26
CA VAL A 65 22.36 -8.95 -0.02
C VAL A 65 23.68 -8.88 -0.80
N PRO A 66 24.26 -10.02 -1.23
CA PRO A 66 25.50 -10.01 -2.01
C PRO A 66 25.34 -9.27 -3.33
N MET A 67 26.39 -8.56 -3.76
CA MET A 67 26.39 -7.78 -5.00
C MET A 67 25.98 -8.62 -6.23
N HIS A 68 26.47 -9.85 -6.35
CA HIS A 68 26.13 -10.75 -7.47
C HIS A 68 24.66 -11.24 -7.44
N CYS A 69 23.96 -11.06 -6.32
CA CYS A 69 22.54 -11.34 -6.16
C CYS A 69 21.65 -10.11 -6.30
N TRP A 70 22.22 -8.94 -6.60
CA TRP A 70 21.49 -7.67 -6.65
C TRP A 70 20.68 -7.54 -7.94
N ASN A 71 19.65 -8.36 -8.07
CA ASN A 71 18.75 -8.37 -9.23
C ASN A 71 17.28 -8.39 -8.78
N TYR A 72 16.41 -7.82 -9.62
CA TYR A 72 14.98 -7.66 -9.32
C TYR A 72 14.28 -8.99 -8.95
N GLU A 73 14.64 -10.09 -9.60
CA GLU A 73 14.00 -11.40 -9.33
C GLU A 73 14.35 -11.96 -7.95
N ILE A 74 15.59 -11.75 -7.48
CA ILE A 74 15.98 -12.10 -6.10
C ILE A 74 15.18 -11.29 -5.10
N PHE A 75 15.05 -9.98 -5.32
CA PHE A 75 14.30 -9.08 -4.44
C PHE A 75 12.81 -9.44 -4.39
N LYS A 76 12.22 -9.70 -5.54
CA LYS A 76 10.84 -10.19 -5.66
C LYS A 76 10.65 -11.53 -4.93
N ARG A 77 11.60 -12.47 -5.06
CA ARG A 77 11.56 -13.75 -4.36
C ARG A 77 11.68 -13.59 -2.85
N ILE A 78 12.55 -12.69 -2.37
CA ILE A 78 12.70 -12.39 -0.95
C ILE A 78 11.39 -11.79 -0.42
N ALA A 79 10.84 -10.76 -1.07
CA ALA A 79 9.56 -10.15 -0.71
C ALA A 79 8.40 -11.18 -0.67
N GLY A 80 8.43 -12.16 -1.58
CA GLY A 80 7.49 -13.27 -1.68
C GLY A 80 7.30 -14.08 -0.39
N LYS A 81 8.23 -14.01 0.57
CA LYS A 81 8.06 -14.63 1.89
C LYS A 81 6.93 -14.01 2.73
N TRP A 82 6.67 -12.71 2.55
CA TRP A 82 5.71 -11.95 3.36
C TRP A 82 4.51 -11.46 2.55
N GLY A 83 4.68 -11.33 1.23
CA GLY A 83 3.60 -11.06 0.30
C GLY A 83 4.10 -10.55 -1.05
N THR A 84 3.44 -9.54 -1.60
CA THR A 84 3.66 -9.13 -2.99
C THR A 84 4.50 -7.86 -3.07
N LEU A 85 5.60 -7.91 -3.83
CA LEU A 85 6.41 -6.72 -4.15
C LEU A 85 5.58 -5.74 -4.98
N VAL A 86 5.39 -4.52 -4.47
CA VAL A 86 4.63 -3.43 -5.10
C VAL A 86 5.56 -2.48 -5.86
N SER A 87 6.68 -2.08 -5.23
CA SER A 87 7.64 -1.16 -5.83
C SER A 87 9.03 -1.36 -5.25
N MET A 88 10.05 -1.00 -6.03
CA MET A 88 11.42 -0.79 -5.52
C MET A 88 11.59 0.66 -5.06
N GLY A 89 12.45 0.87 -4.07
CA GLY A 89 12.87 2.19 -3.58
C GLY A 89 13.90 2.84 -4.51
N GLU A 90 14.15 4.14 -4.33
CA GLU A 90 15.10 4.90 -5.16
C GLU A 90 16.55 4.38 -5.04
N ASN A 91 16.90 3.83 -3.86
CA ASN A 91 18.18 3.21 -3.56
C ASN A 91 18.40 1.84 -4.24
N TRP A 92 17.43 1.36 -5.01
CA TRP A 92 17.60 0.19 -5.88
C TRP A 92 18.68 0.41 -6.94
N SER A 93 18.77 1.63 -7.49
CA SER A 93 19.70 1.92 -8.56
C SER A 93 21.15 1.74 -8.10
N SER A 94 21.90 0.91 -8.82
CA SER A 94 23.30 0.55 -8.51
C SER A 94 24.27 1.74 -8.49
N ALA A 95 23.79 2.94 -8.80
CA ALA A 95 24.54 4.20 -8.74
C ALA A 95 24.76 4.69 -7.29
N ASN A 96 23.93 4.27 -6.32
CA ASN A 96 24.02 4.75 -4.93
C ASN A 96 24.95 3.91 -4.06
N ASN A 97 24.68 2.62 -3.86
CA ASN A 97 25.55 1.59 -3.26
C ASN A 97 24.81 0.24 -3.17
N TYR A 98 25.51 -0.83 -2.78
CA TYR A 98 24.96 -2.19 -2.57
C TYR A 98 24.77 -2.52 -1.08
N GLU A 99 24.71 -1.52 -0.21
CA GLU A 99 24.59 -1.78 1.24
C GLU A 99 23.17 -2.18 1.60
N LYS A 100 22.19 -1.45 1.03
CA LYS A 100 20.78 -1.57 1.37
C LYS A 100 19.87 -1.28 0.20
N VAL A 101 18.73 -1.95 0.16
CA VAL A 101 17.64 -1.62 -0.75
C VAL A 101 16.33 -1.50 0.01
N GLU A 102 15.50 -0.55 -0.39
CA GLU A 102 14.15 -0.42 0.10
C GLU A 102 13.15 -0.99 -0.90
N MET A 103 12.11 -1.64 -0.38
CA MET A 103 11.04 -2.22 -1.18
C MET A 103 9.69 -1.94 -0.53
N LEU A 104 8.69 -1.61 -1.35
CA LEU A 104 7.32 -1.49 -0.92
C LEU A 104 6.65 -2.85 -1.12
N VAL A 105 6.13 -3.44 -0.04
CA VAL A 105 5.55 -4.78 -0.06
C VAL A 105 4.13 -4.76 0.49
N SER A 106 3.20 -5.43 -0.18
CA SER A 106 1.90 -5.79 0.39
C SER A 106 2.08 -7.04 1.25
N ILE A 107 2.06 -6.86 2.56
CA ILE A 107 2.36 -7.87 3.58
C ILE A 107 1.04 -8.45 4.11
N SER A 108 0.92 -9.76 4.07
CA SER A 108 -0.27 -10.52 4.53
C SER A 108 -0.17 -11.01 5.98
N GLN A 109 0.99 -10.87 6.61
CA GLN A 109 1.23 -11.28 7.99
C GLN A 109 0.89 -10.15 8.96
N VAL A 110 0.46 -10.46 10.17
CA VAL A 110 0.13 -9.44 11.19
C VAL A 110 1.39 -8.89 11.88
N GLN A 111 2.44 -9.71 12.00
CA GLN A 111 3.66 -9.35 12.70
C GLN A 111 4.46 -8.29 11.92
N LYS A 112 5.05 -7.35 12.65
CA LYS A 112 6.01 -6.38 12.10
C LYS A 112 7.28 -7.11 11.68
N LEU A 113 7.83 -6.76 10.52
CA LEU A 113 9.06 -7.40 10.04
C LEU A 113 10.28 -6.79 10.72
N ASP A 114 11.00 -7.61 11.48
CA ASP A 114 12.34 -7.31 11.99
C ASP A 114 13.05 -8.65 12.20
N GLU A 115 13.62 -9.19 11.12
CA GLU A 115 14.16 -10.54 11.10
C GLU A 115 15.35 -10.69 10.15
N THR A 116 16.00 -11.84 10.20
CA THR A 116 17.07 -12.22 9.28
C THR A 116 16.68 -13.47 8.53
N VAL A 117 16.78 -13.44 7.21
CA VAL A 117 16.53 -14.59 6.34
C VAL A 117 17.83 -15.06 5.71
N LEU A 118 17.91 -16.37 5.46
CA LEU A 118 19.01 -16.96 4.70
C LEU A 118 18.66 -16.95 3.21
N LEU A 119 19.53 -16.32 2.42
CA LEU A 119 19.55 -16.38 0.97
C LEU A 119 20.54 -17.47 0.54
N GLU A 120 20.02 -18.53 -0.07
CA GLU A 120 20.85 -19.64 -0.57
C GLU A 120 21.23 -19.41 -2.03
N VAL A 121 22.53 -19.48 -2.32
CA VAL A 121 23.11 -19.30 -3.65
C VAL A 121 24.09 -20.44 -3.89
N GLY A 122 23.65 -21.46 -4.64
CA GLY A 122 24.38 -22.72 -4.71
C GLY A 122 24.49 -23.36 -3.33
N GLU A 123 25.71 -23.64 -2.88
CA GLU A 123 26.00 -24.24 -1.57
C GLU A 123 26.24 -23.19 -0.46
N VAL A 124 26.25 -21.90 -0.82
CA VAL A 124 26.57 -20.81 0.10
C VAL A 124 25.29 -20.14 0.61
N ARG A 125 25.28 -19.78 1.90
CA ARG A 125 24.17 -19.08 2.55
C ARG A 125 24.60 -17.70 3.01
N PHE A 126 23.80 -16.69 2.67
CA PHE A 126 24.00 -15.31 3.07
C PHE A 126 22.89 -14.85 4.01
N SER A 127 23.25 -14.23 5.13
CA SER A 127 22.30 -13.63 6.06
C SER A 127 21.86 -12.26 5.54
N VAL A 128 20.58 -12.15 5.20
CA VAL A 128 19.95 -10.90 4.77
C VAL A 128 19.06 -10.41 5.90
N SER A 129 19.31 -9.20 6.41
CA SER A 129 18.48 -8.58 7.44
C SER A 129 17.35 -7.77 6.79
N ILE A 130 16.15 -7.89 7.36
CA ILE A 130 14.92 -7.23 6.91
C ILE A 130 14.36 -6.44 8.07
N ARG A 131 14.11 -5.16 7.82
CA ARG A 131 13.47 -4.28 8.79
C ARG A 131 12.35 -3.49 8.15
N GLU A 132 11.16 -3.59 8.73
CA GLU A 132 10.05 -2.73 8.40
C GLU A 132 10.33 -1.32 8.93
N LYS A 133 10.52 -0.38 8.00
CA LYS A 133 10.76 1.04 8.31
C LYS A 133 9.50 1.74 8.76
N GLY A 134 8.36 1.24 8.30
CA GLY A 134 7.05 1.77 8.60
C GLY A 134 6.27 2.05 7.32
N TRP A 135 5.15 2.72 7.51
CA TRP A 135 4.25 3.09 6.45
C TRP A 135 4.89 4.19 5.62
N SER A 136 4.80 4.08 4.29
CA SER A 136 4.85 5.31 3.50
C SER A 136 3.58 6.08 3.84
N GLU A 137 3.72 7.11 4.67
CA GLU A 137 3.16 8.38 4.24
C GLU A 137 3.79 8.58 2.87
N VAL A 138 2.96 8.43 1.82
CA VAL A 138 3.32 8.80 0.45
C VAL A 138 3.96 10.17 0.58
N HIS A 139 5.30 10.24 0.56
CA HIS A 139 6.07 11.42 0.99
C HIS A 139 5.88 12.63 0.07
N LYS A 140 4.89 12.57 -0.81
CA LYS A 140 4.26 13.61 -1.62
C LYS A 140 3.03 12.96 -2.29
N ILE A 141 1.82 13.09 -1.75
CA ILE A 141 0.67 13.35 -2.65
C ILE A 141 0.78 14.84 -3.02
N LYS A 142 1.87 15.16 -3.71
CA LYS A 142 2.01 16.38 -4.49
C LYS A 142 2.30 15.89 -5.90
N ASP A 143 1.33 16.16 -6.77
CA ASP A 143 1.53 16.46 -8.19
C ASP A 143 1.50 15.37 -9.26
N SER A 144 1.02 14.13 -9.02
CA SER A 144 0.85 13.21 -10.17
C SER A 144 -0.20 12.09 -10.07
N LEU A 145 -1.38 12.33 -9.47
CA LEU A 145 -2.59 11.60 -9.94
C LEU A 145 -3.03 12.05 -11.36
N SER A 146 -2.24 12.92 -11.99
CA SER A 146 -2.22 13.11 -13.44
C SER A 146 -1.50 11.93 -14.11
N LYS A 147 -2.31 11.08 -14.73
CA LYS A 147 -2.03 10.16 -15.85
C LYS A 147 -2.11 8.66 -15.51
N ARG A 148 -3.29 8.13 -15.87
CA ARG A 148 -3.57 6.77 -16.37
C ARG A 148 -3.34 5.62 -15.40
N GLY A 149 -4.43 5.23 -14.75
CA GLY A 149 -4.59 3.91 -14.14
C GLY A 149 -5.62 3.98 -13.01
N LYS A 150 -6.60 3.07 -13.00
CA LYS A 150 -7.49 2.86 -11.84
C LYS A 150 -6.61 2.65 -10.61
N ILE A 151 -6.93 3.29 -9.49
CA ILE A 151 -6.27 2.98 -8.22
C ILE A 151 -6.72 1.57 -7.85
N GLN A 152 -5.79 0.61 -7.76
CA GLN A 152 -6.09 -0.77 -7.37
C GLN A 152 -6.33 -0.85 -5.85
N GLY A 153 -7.39 -0.21 -5.38
CA GLY A 153 -7.75 -0.11 -3.96
C GLY A 153 -9.22 -0.38 -3.68
N TRP A 154 -9.47 -1.11 -2.60
CA TRP A 154 -10.79 -1.48 -2.10
C TRP A 154 -11.33 -0.35 -1.21
N LEU A 155 -12.55 0.13 -1.44
CA LEU A 155 -13.15 1.24 -0.69
C LEU A 155 -14.14 0.74 0.37
N TRP A 156 -14.07 1.33 1.57
CA TRP A 156 -15.03 1.12 2.64
C TRP A 156 -15.58 2.48 3.13
N LYS A 157 -16.90 2.61 3.23
CA LYS A 157 -17.65 3.86 3.51
C LYS A 157 -17.87 4.08 5.00
N VAL A 158 -17.61 5.27 5.54
CA VAL A 158 -18.05 5.60 6.91
C VAL A 158 -19.45 6.20 6.88
N TYR A 159 -20.28 5.72 7.79
CA TYR A 159 -21.53 6.37 8.18
C TYR A 159 -21.25 7.11 9.49
N GLN A 160 -21.36 8.43 9.50
CA GLN A 160 -21.60 9.14 10.77
C GLN A 160 -23.11 9.35 10.88
N ASN A 161 -23.80 8.44 11.57
CA ASN A 161 -24.97 8.90 12.31
C ASN A 161 -24.43 9.54 13.58
N ARG A 162 -24.44 10.87 13.64
CA ARG A 162 -24.57 11.51 14.95
C ARG A 162 -26.04 11.46 15.31
N ASN A 163 -26.30 11.05 16.54
CA ASN A 163 -27.56 11.06 17.28
C ASN A 163 -28.31 9.71 17.30
N GLN A 164 -27.90 8.83 18.21
CA GLN A 164 -28.59 8.68 19.50
C GLN A 164 -27.57 8.42 20.61
#